data_AF-A0A645EI17-F1
#
_entry.id   AF-A0A645EI17-F1
#
_cell.length_a   1.000
_cell.length_b   1.000
_cell.length_c   1.000
_cell.angle_alpha   90.00
_cell.angle_beta   90.00
_cell.angle_gamma   90.00
#
_symmetry.space_group_name_H-M   'P 1'
#
loop_
_entity.id
_entity.type
_entity.pdbx_description
1 polymer ?
#
loop_
_entity_poly.entity_id
_entity_poly.type
_entity_poly.pdbx_seq_one_letter_code
_entity_poly.pdbx_strand_id
1 'polypeptide(L)'
;MVPRKDVNVITNLQFTATAGAFKGGTGDYVALFEPTASMLEKEKAGSIVASIGKDSGLISYTAYFAKKSYIEKNPDIIQRFTNALYEGQLWVQNNKAEDIAKELKPFFPDADDEILATVVNRCKEIDAWNDKPISIPESFERLQEVMVTAGELDKRVEYDVLFNDKFAEEAIKKIK
;
A
#
# COMPACT_ATOMS: atom_id res chain seq x y z
N MET A 1 -19.16 -4.37 14.36
CA MET A 1 -19.14 -5.85 14.27
C MET A 1 -17.82 -6.34 14.84
N VAL A 2 -17.86 -7.37 15.66
CA VAL A 2 -16.69 -8.02 16.27
C VAL A 2 -16.32 -9.25 15.44
N PRO A 3 -15.10 -9.35 14.88
CA PRO A 3 -14.65 -10.54 14.16
C PRO A 3 -14.80 -11.82 15.00
N ARG A 4 -15.17 -12.93 14.37
CA ARG A 4 -15.42 -14.25 15.00
C ARG A 4 -16.59 -14.30 16.00
N LYS A 5 -17.32 -13.19 16.19
CA LYS A 5 -18.54 -13.13 16.98
C LYS A 5 -19.73 -12.72 16.13
N ASP A 6 -19.64 -11.56 15.47
CA ASP A 6 -20.72 -11.01 14.64
C ASP A 6 -20.54 -11.39 13.16
N VAL A 7 -19.31 -11.70 12.75
CA VAL A 7 -18.94 -12.08 11.37
C VAL A 7 -17.92 -13.22 11.37
N ASN A 8 -18.03 -14.13 10.41
CA ASN A 8 -17.03 -15.17 10.18
C ASN A 8 -15.95 -14.65 9.22
N VAL A 9 -14.67 -14.75 9.61
CA VAL A 9 -13.54 -14.29 8.79
C VAL A 9 -12.74 -15.49 8.30
N ILE A 10 -12.77 -15.71 6.99
CA ILE A 10 -12.04 -16.79 6.33
C ILE A 10 -10.58 -16.35 6.13
N THR A 11 -9.66 -17.00 6.84
CA THR A 11 -8.22 -16.65 6.84
C THR A 11 -7.32 -17.76 6.27
N ASN A 12 -7.91 -18.89 5.88
CA ASN A 12 -7.22 -20.05 5.33
C ASN A 12 -7.23 -20.14 3.79
N LEU A 13 -7.51 -19.02 3.12
CA LEU A 13 -7.42 -18.89 1.66
C LEU A 13 -6.11 -18.21 1.29
N GLN A 14 -5.46 -18.70 0.24
CA GLN A 14 -4.35 -17.97 -0.36
C GLN A 14 -4.85 -16.66 -0.93
N PHE A 15 -4.05 -15.61 -0.75
CA PHE A 15 -4.38 -14.27 -1.20
C PHE A 15 -4.76 -14.22 -2.69
N THR A 16 -4.05 -14.96 -3.55
CA THR A 16 -4.32 -15.03 -5.00
C THR A 16 -5.60 -15.77 -5.36
N ALA A 17 -6.20 -16.52 -4.43
CA ALA A 17 -7.41 -17.31 -4.65
C ALA A 17 -8.70 -16.61 -4.19
N THR A 18 -8.59 -15.50 -3.43
CA THR A 18 -9.74 -14.85 -2.78
C THR A 18 -10.78 -14.33 -3.77
N ALA A 19 -10.34 -13.70 -4.87
CA ALA A 19 -11.25 -13.19 -5.91
C ALA A 19 -12.05 -14.32 -6.58
N GLY A 20 -11.37 -15.42 -6.93
CA GLY A 20 -12.01 -16.59 -7.52
C GLY A 20 -12.97 -17.29 -6.56
N ALA A 21 -12.58 -17.41 -5.28
CA ALA A 21 -13.43 -17.98 -4.23
C ALA A 21 -14.72 -17.15 -4.04
N PHE A 22 -14.59 -15.82 -3.97
CA PHE A 22 -15.74 -14.92 -3.88
C PHE A 22 -16.67 -15.04 -5.08
N LYS A 23 -16.11 -15.01 -6.31
CA LYS A 23 -16.88 -15.22 -7.54
C LYS A 23 -17.57 -16.60 -7.59
N GLY A 24 -16.97 -17.61 -6.94
CA GLY A 24 -17.53 -18.94 -6.76
C GLY A 24 -18.57 -19.08 -5.64
N GLY A 25 -18.92 -17.98 -4.96
CA GLY A 25 -19.93 -17.94 -3.90
C GLY A 25 -19.40 -18.11 -2.47
N THR A 26 -18.08 -17.98 -2.26
CA THR A 26 -17.49 -18.04 -0.91
C THR A 26 -17.49 -16.65 -0.25
N GLY A 27 -18.30 -16.50 0.80
CA GLY A 27 -18.38 -15.29 1.62
C GLY A 27 -19.24 -14.19 1.00
N ASP A 28 -19.78 -13.31 1.85
CA ASP A 28 -20.63 -12.20 1.43
C ASP A 28 -19.82 -10.96 0.99
N TYR A 29 -18.59 -10.84 1.48
CA TYR A 29 -17.64 -9.76 1.17
C TYR A 29 -16.24 -10.32 1.01
N VAL A 30 -15.41 -9.63 0.23
CA VAL A 30 -13.99 -9.95 0.05
C VAL A 30 -13.15 -8.68 0.05
N ALA A 31 -12.01 -8.71 0.74
CA ALA A 31 -10.99 -7.67 0.65
C ALA A 31 -10.06 -7.99 -0.52
N LEU A 32 -10.02 -7.11 -1.52
CA LEU A 32 -9.21 -7.26 -2.73
C LEU A 32 -8.37 -6.02 -2.96
N PHE A 33 -7.22 -6.21 -3.60
CA PHE A 33 -6.39 -5.12 -4.09
C PHE A 33 -6.81 -4.76 -5.51
N GLU A 34 -6.48 -3.53 -5.90
CA GLU A 34 -6.55 -3.12 -7.30
C GLU A 34 -5.40 -3.75 -8.11
N PRO A 35 -5.58 -4.02 -9.41
CA PRO A 35 -6.79 -3.79 -10.20
C PRO A 35 -7.86 -4.89 -10.08
N THR A 36 -7.61 -5.95 -9.30
CA THR A 36 -8.50 -7.13 -9.22
C THR A 36 -9.91 -6.77 -8.76
N ALA A 37 -10.06 -5.86 -7.79
CA ALA A 37 -11.36 -5.36 -7.34
C ALA A 37 -12.15 -4.70 -8.48
N SER A 38 -11.53 -3.78 -9.22
CA SER A 38 -12.14 -3.10 -10.37
C SER A 38 -12.46 -4.04 -11.53
N MET A 39 -11.62 -5.04 -11.79
CA MET A 39 -11.89 -6.06 -12.80
C MET A 39 -13.13 -6.88 -12.45
N LEU A 40 -13.27 -7.29 -11.19
CA LEU A 40 -14.41 -8.06 -10.72
C LEU A 40 -15.74 -7.26 -10.80
N GLU A 41 -15.68 -5.97 -10.49
CA GLU A 41 -16.82 -5.05 -10.67
C GLU A 41 -17.20 -4.89 -12.15
N LYS A 42 -16.22 -4.71 -13.04
CA LYS A 42 -16.44 -4.61 -14.50
C LYS A 42 -17.10 -5.88 -15.06
N GLU A 43 -16.70 -7.04 -14.57
CA GLU A 43 -17.31 -8.33 -14.94
C GLU A 43 -18.71 -8.55 -14.36
N LYS A 44 -19.23 -7.60 -13.57
CA LYS A 44 -20.50 -7.73 -12.82
C LYS A 44 -20.52 -8.92 -11.87
N ALA A 45 -19.35 -9.36 -11.41
CA ALA A 45 -19.20 -10.46 -10.47
C ALA A 45 -19.24 -9.99 -9.00
N GLY A 46 -19.37 -8.68 -8.77
CA GLY A 46 -19.47 -8.03 -7.47
C GLY A 46 -19.52 -6.51 -7.64
N SER A 47 -19.54 -5.78 -6.52
CA SER A 47 -19.48 -4.32 -6.50
C SER A 47 -18.58 -3.82 -5.38
N ILE A 48 -17.90 -2.70 -5.61
CA ILE A 48 -17.06 -2.07 -4.60
C ILE A 48 -17.96 -1.27 -3.66
N VAL A 49 -18.01 -1.67 -2.40
CA VAL A 49 -18.89 -1.04 -1.38
C VAL A 49 -18.14 -0.17 -0.38
N ALA A 50 -16.81 -0.31 -0.29
CA ALA A 50 -15.97 0.43 0.64
C ALA A 50 -14.51 0.46 0.15
N SER A 51 -13.74 1.45 0.62
CA SER A 51 -12.29 1.53 0.39
C SER A 51 -11.57 1.42 1.72
N ILE A 52 -10.92 0.28 1.96
CA ILE A 52 -10.15 0.05 3.20
C ILE A 52 -9.05 1.10 3.34
N GLY A 53 -8.37 1.47 2.24
CA GLY A 53 -7.33 2.49 2.25
C GLY A 53 -7.86 3.86 2.69
N LYS A 54 -9.02 4.27 2.17
CA LYS A 54 -9.68 5.52 2.58
C LYS A 54 -10.11 5.49 4.05
N ASP A 55 -10.74 4.40 4.46
CA ASP A 55 -11.34 4.28 5.79
C ASP A 55 -10.29 4.06 6.90
N SER A 56 -9.10 3.56 6.55
CA SER A 56 -7.98 3.40 7.49
C SER A 56 -7.37 4.76 7.91
N GLY A 57 -7.53 5.80 7.09
CA GLY A 57 -6.90 7.09 7.28
C GLY A 57 -5.37 7.03 7.14
N LEU A 58 -4.68 7.94 7.82
CA LEU A 58 -3.22 8.02 7.81
C LEU A 58 -2.61 6.81 8.53
N ILE A 59 -2.15 5.81 7.77
CA ILE A 59 -1.57 4.58 8.29
C ILE A 59 -0.33 4.17 7.49
N SER A 60 0.73 3.75 8.18
CA SER A 60 1.91 3.15 7.56
C SER A 60 1.53 1.80 6.93
N TYR A 61 1.45 1.76 5.60
CA TYR A 61 1.07 0.54 4.87
C TYR A 61 2.26 -0.12 4.18
N THR A 62 2.96 0.61 3.30
CA THR A 62 4.12 0.11 2.55
C THR A 62 5.39 0.70 3.15
N ALA A 63 6.35 -0.17 3.49
CA ALA A 63 7.67 0.24 3.97
C ALA A 63 8.78 -0.55 3.25
N TYR A 64 9.92 0.10 3.07
CA TYR A 64 11.15 -0.53 2.60
C TYR A 64 12.11 -0.65 3.78
N PHE A 65 12.65 -1.85 4.01
CA PHE A 65 13.56 -2.10 5.11
C PHE A 65 14.71 -3.01 4.69
N ALA A 66 15.85 -2.82 5.35
CA ALA A 66 17.03 -3.66 5.23
C ALA A 66 17.61 -3.91 6.62
N LYS A 67 18.43 -4.95 6.77
CA LYS A 67 19.15 -5.20 8.02
C LYS A 67 20.01 -3.99 8.36
N LYS A 68 20.05 -3.60 9.65
CA LYS A 68 20.93 -2.53 10.14
C LYS A 68 22.39 -2.71 9.68
N SER A 69 22.92 -3.93 9.79
CA SER A 69 24.27 -4.27 9.33
C SER A 69 24.48 -4.09 7.82
N TYR A 70 23.43 -4.26 7.01
CA TYR A 70 23.50 -4.02 5.57
C TYR A 70 23.53 -2.52 5.27
N ILE A 71 22.72 -1.73 5.97
CA ILE A 71 22.67 -0.26 5.83
C ILE A 71 24.02 0.35 6.22
N GLU A 72 24.60 -0.09 7.34
CA GLU A 72 25.91 0.38 7.82
C GLU A 72 27.05 0.04 6.87
N LYS A 73 27.01 -1.16 6.25
CA LYS A 73 28.04 -1.61 5.31
C LYS A 73 27.90 -0.98 3.91
N ASN A 74 26.68 -0.64 3.50
CA ASN A 74 26.39 -0.18 2.13
C ASN A 74 25.59 1.15 2.11
N PRO A 75 26.03 2.20 2.82
CA PRO A 75 25.27 3.44 2.92
C PRO A 75 25.07 4.13 1.57
N ASP A 76 25.99 3.95 0.62
CA ASP A 76 25.88 4.49 -0.74
C ASP A 76 24.75 3.82 -1.54
N ILE A 77 24.55 2.51 -1.38
CA ILE A 77 23.48 1.76 -2.03
C ILE A 77 22.13 2.19 -1.47
N ILE A 78 22.03 2.31 -0.14
CA ILE A 78 20.81 2.79 0.52
C ILE A 78 20.48 4.20 0.04
N GLN A 79 21.46 5.12 0.02
CA GLN A 79 21.22 6.49 -0.46
C GLN A 79 20.74 6.51 -1.91
N ARG A 80 21.38 5.74 -2.81
CA ARG A 80 20.97 5.67 -4.21
C ARG A 80 19.56 5.10 -4.39
N PHE A 81 19.20 4.08 -3.62
CA PHE A 81 17.84 3.53 -3.61
C PHE A 81 16.83 4.58 -3.15
N THR A 82 17.10 5.27 -2.04
CA THR A 82 16.22 6.32 -1.51
C THR A 82 16.08 7.50 -2.48
N ASN A 83 17.16 7.87 -3.20
CA ASN A 83 17.09 8.88 -4.26
C ASN A 83 16.14 8.45 -5.39
N ALA A 84 16.29 7.22 -5.90
CA ALA A 84 15.44 6.70 -6.97
C ALA A 84 13.97 6.58 -6.52
N LEU A 85 13.74 6.21 -5.26
CA LEU A 85 12.39 6.19 -4.69
C LEU A 85 11.78 7.60 -4.70
N TYR A 86 12.51 8.62 -4.24
CA TYR A 86 12.01 9.99 -4.22
C TYR A 86 11.77 10.55 -5.62
N GLU A 87 12.65 10.29 -6.58
CA GLU A 87 12.43 10.64 -7.99
C GLU A 87 11.14 9.99 -8.53
N GLY A 88 10.90 8.72 -8.19
CA GLY A 88 9.66 8.02 -8.51
C GLY A 88 8.43 8.64 -7.86
N GLN A 89 8.50 9.03 -6.58
CA GLN A 89 7.42 9.73 -5.88
C GLN A 89 7.09 11.06 -6.56
N LEU A 90 8.10 11.90 -6.83
CA LEU A 90 7.92 13.16 -7.54
C LEU A 90 7.32 12.94 -8.94
N TRP A 91 7.76 11.91 -9.66
CA TRP A 91 7.19 11.59 -10.97
C TRP A 91 5.71 11.22 -10.86
N VAL A 92 5.34 10.32 -9.94
CA VAL A 92 3.93 9.93 -9.73
C VAL A 92 3.07 11.14 -9.35
N GLN A 93 3.59 12.05 -8.52
CA GLN A 93 2.86 13.25 -8.12
C GLN A 93 2.61 14.21 -9.28
N ASN A 94 3.62 14.42 -10.13
CA ASN A 94 3.58 15.41 -11.19
C ASN A 94 2.98 14.90 -12.52
N ASN A 95 2.66 13.61 -12.62
CA ASN A 95 2.08 13.01 -13.81
C ASN A 95 0.59 12.68 -13.66
N LYS A 96 -0.09 12.59 -14.80
CA LYS A 96 -1.51 12.24 -14.87
C LYS A 96 -1.69 10.73 -14.72
N ALA A 97 -2.89 10.32 -14.33
CA ALA A 97 -3.20 8.91 -14.11
C ALA A 97 -3.00 8.05 -15.35
N GLU A 98 -3.27 8.60 -16.54
CA GLU A 98 -3.09 7.91 -17.81
C GLU A 98 -1.61 7.62 -18.12
N ASP A 99 -0.71 8.53 -17.75
CA ASP A 99 0.73 8.35 -17.98
C ASP A 99 1.31 7.34 -16.99
N ILE A 100 0.86 7.39 -15.73
CA ILE A 100 1.20 6.37 -14.72
C ILE A 100 0.66 5.00 -15.12
N ALA A 101 -0.58 4.92 -15.63
CA ALA A 101 -1.20 3.68 -16.05
C ALA A 101 -0.42 2.97 -17.18
N LYS A 102 0.19 3.74 -18.11
CA LYS A 102 1.06 3.17 -19.16
C LYS A 102 2.28 2.47 -18.57
N GLU A 103 2.91 3.07 -17.56
CA GLU A 103 4.06 2.46 -16.86
C GLU A 103 3.66 1.22 -16.04
N LEU A 104 2.40 1.15 -15.59
CA LEU A 104 1.86 -0.01 -14.86
C LEU A 104 1.48 -1.18 -15.79
N LYS A 105 1.11 -0.92 -17.05
CA LYS A 105 0.58 -1.91 -17.98
C LYS A 105 1.45 -3.17 -18.14
N PRO A 106 2.79 -3.11 -18.22
CA PRO A 106 3.63 -4.31 -18.30
C PRO A 106 3.52 -5.24 -17.08
N PHE A 107 3.15 -4.70 -15.91
CA PHE A 107 2.98 -5.48 -14.67
C PHE A 107 1.57 -6.06 -14.53
N PHE A 108 0.60 -5.52 -15.27
CA PHE A 108 -0.80 -5.94 -15.27
C PHE A 108 -1.31 -6.14 -16.71
N PRO A 109 -0.78 -7.14 -17.43
CA PRO A 109 -1.08 -7.32 -18.86
C PRO A 109 -2.59 -7.53 -19.12
N ASP A 110 -3.27 -8.18 -18.17
CA ASP A 110 -4.69 -8.54 -18.26
C ASP A 110 -5.64 -7.39 -17.87
N ALA A 111 -5.14 -6.30 -17.30
CA ALA A 111 -5.96 -5.15 -16.90
C ALA A 111 -6.05 -4.13 -18.04
N ASP A 112 -7.25 -3.70 -18.40
CA ASP A 112 -7.44 -2.66 -19.42
C ASP A 112 -6.85 -1.32 -18.97
N ASP A 113 -6.35 -0.54 -19.94
CA ASP A 113 -5.72 0.77 -19.67
C ASP A 113 -6.67 1.71 -18.90
N GLU A 114 -7.98 1.67 -19.20
CA GLU A 114 -9.02 2.44 -18.50
C GLU A 114 -9.17 2.01 -17.03
N ILE A 115 -9.05 0.72 -16.74
CA ILE A 115 -9.08 0.20 -15.36
C ILE A 115 -7.83 0.69 -14.63
N LEU A 116 -6.65 0.59 -15.24
CA LEU A 116 -5.42 1.08 -14.63
C LEU A 116 -5.47 2.59 -14.35
N ALA A 117 -5.97 3.39 -15.28
CA ALA A 117 -6.15 4.83 -15.07
C ALA A 117 -7.15 5.13 -13.94
N THR A 118 -8.25 4.38 -13.86
CA THR A 118 -9.25 4.50 -12.78
C THR A 118 -8.63 4.16 -11.42
N VAL A 119 -7.87 3.07 -11.34
CA VAL A 119 -7.14 2.66 -10.13
C VAL A 119 -6.18 3.75 -9.68
N VAL A 120 -5.38 4.29 -10.61
CA VAL A 120 -4.44 5.37 -10.28
C VAL A 120 -5.17 6.62 -9.79
N ASN A 121 -6.29 7.00 -10.42
CA ASN A 121 -7.10 8.12 -9.96
C ASN A 121 -7.64 7.90 -8.55
N ARG A 122 -8.19 6.71 -8.25
CA ARG A 122 -8.66 6.37 -6.90
C ARG A 122 -7.55 6.47 -5.86
N CYS A 123 -6.35 6.01 -6.18
CA CYS A 123 -5.19 6.17 -5.29
C CYS A 123 -4.81 7.63 -5.09
N LYS A 124 -4.84 8.47 -6.13
CA LYS A 124 -4.60 9.93 -6.01
C LYS A 124 -5.68 10.62 -5.16
N GLU A 125 -6.95 10.28 -5.35
CA GLU A 125 -8.09 10.87 -4.62
C GLU A 125 -8.01 10.69 -3.10
N ILE A 126 -7.38 9.61 -2.65
CA ILE A 126 -7.21 9.30 -1.22
C ILE A 126 -5.82 9.62 -0.69
N ASP A 127 -4.97 10.25 -1.50
CA ASP A 127 -3.56 10.55 -1.16
C ASP A 127 -2.78 9.28 -0.74
N ALA A 128 -2.94 8.19 -1.49
CA ALA A 128 -2.40 6.88 -1.14
C ALA A 128 -0.85 6.79 -1.19
N TRP A 129 -0.19 7.73 -1.84
CA TRP A 129 1.26 7.72 -2.06
C TRP A 129 1.92 8.94 -1.43
N ASN A 130 2.87 8.70 -0.54
CA ASN A 130 3.62 9.78 0.10
C ASN A 130 4.34 10.65 -0.93
N ASP A 131 4.36 11.96 -0.66
CA ASP A 131 5.11 12.97 -1.41
C ASP A 131 6.63 12.86 -1.20
N LYS A 132 7.03 12.34 -0.04
CA LYS A 132 8.41 12.23 0.41
C LYS A 132 8.73 10.83 0.88
N PRO A 133 10.01 10.40 0.83
CA PRO A 133 10.43 9.10 1.34
C PRO A 133 10.61 9.10 2.87
N ILE A 134 9.83 9.91 3.60
CA ILE A 134 9.88 10.04 5.06
C ILE A 134 8.68 9.30 5.64
N SER A 135 8.92 8.54 6.72
CA SER A 135 7.83 7.92 7.45
C SER A 135 7.19 8.92 8.40
N ILE A 136 5.88 8.85 8.56
CA ILE A 136 5.12 9.79 9.39
C ILE A 136 4.87 9.11 10.73
N PRO A 137 5.41 9.60 11.86
CA PRO A 137 5.28 8.95 13.17
C PRO A 137 3.83 8.61 13.55
N GLU A 138 2.89 9.52 13.27
CA GLU A 138 1.46 9.34 13.55
C GLU A 138 0.87 8.17 12.75
N SER A 139 1.34 7.95 11.52
CA SER A 139 0.91 6.83 10.68
C SER A 139 1.42 5.49 11.21
N PHE A 140 2.60 5.48 11.82
CA PHE A 140 3.16 4.30 12.47
C PHE A 140 2.42 3.99 13.77
N GLU A 141 2.13 5.00 14.59
CA GLU A 141 1.33 4.81 15.81
C GLU A 141 -0.07 4.26 15.54
N ARG A 142 -0.70 4.70 14.44
CA ARG A 142 -1.98 4.14 13.99
C ARG A 142 -1.84 2.67 13.58
N LEU A 143 -0.77 2.29 12.89
CA LEU A 143 -0.50 0.87 12.59
C LEU A 143 -0.34 0.06 13.88
N GLN A 144 0.43 0.56 14.84
CA GLN A 144 0.60 -0.13 16.13
C GLN A 144 -0.73 -0.28 16.87
N GLU A 145 -1.58 0.74 16.86
CA GLU A 145 -2.93 0.67 17.43
C GLU A 145 -3.78 -0.43 16.81
N VAL A 146 -3.77 -0.54 15.47
CA VAL A 146 -4.48 -1.61 14.75
C VAL A 146 -3.94 -2.99 15.15
N MET A 147 -2.61 -3.16 15.20
CA MET A 147 -2.01 -4.44 15.55
C MET A 147 -2.28 -4.84 17.01
N VAL A 148 -2.19 -3.89 17.97
CA VAL A 148 -2.54 -4.15 19.37
C VAL A 148 -4.02 -4.52 19.50
N THR A 149 -4.91 -3.80 18.81
CA THR A 149 -6.35 -4.07 18.83
C THR A 149 -6.68 -5.45 18.25
N ALA A 150 -5.94 -5.87 17.22
CA ALA A 150 -6.07 -7.20 16.63
C ALA A 150 -5.44 -8.32 17.49
N GLY A 151 -4.64 -7.98 18.51
CA GLY A 151 -3.88 -8.95 19.30
C GLY A 151 -2.62 -9.48 18.60
N GLU A 152 -2.15 -8.80 17.56
CA GLU A 152 -0.98 -9.17 16.75
C GLU A 152 0.32 -8.49 17.22
N LEU A 153 0.22 -7.56 18.18
CA LEU A 153 1.36 -6.85 18.76
C LEU A 153 1.21 -6.75 20.28
N ASP A 154 2.10 -7.45 21.00
CA ASP A 154 2.11 -7.47 22.47
C ASP A 154 2.63 -6.16 23.08
N LYS A 155 3.58 -5.51 22.39
CA LYS A 155 4.28 -4.32 22.87
C LYS A 155 4.55 -3.37 21.72
N ARG A 156 4.26 -2.09 21.96
CA ARG A 156 4.62 -1.02 21.03
C ARG A 156 6.14 -0.87 20.93
N VAL A 157 6.60 -0.43 19.76
CA VAL A 157 7.98 -0.15 19.41
C VAL A 157 8.12 1.35 19.22
N GLU A 158 9.18 1.93 19.76
CA GLU A 158 9.49 3.35 19.56
C GLU A 158 9.89 3.60 18.09
N TYR A 159 9.43 4.71 17.51
CA TYR A 159 9.66 5.07 16.10
C TYR A 159 11.16 5.04 15.74
N ASP A 160 12.01 5.69 16.54
CA ASP A 160 13.45 5.82 16.29
C ASP A 160 14.23 4.50 16.35
N VAL A 161 13.61 3.40 16.81
CA VAL A 161 14.22 2.07 16.80
C VAL A 161 14.18 1.46 15.40
N LEU A 162 13.16 1.79 14.60
CA LEU A 162 12.92 1.20 13.28
C LEU A 162 13.20 2.16 12.12
N PHE A 163 12.96 3.45 12.33
CA PHE A 163 13.04 4.45 11.27
C PHE A 163 14.36 5.21 11.30
N ASN A 164 14.90 5.48 10.12
CA ASN A 164 16.13 6.25 9.92
C ASN A 164 15.95 7.19 8.72
N ASP A 165 15.57 8.42 9.01
CA ASP A 165 15.22 9.41 7.99
C ASP A 165 16.45 10.06 7.33
N LYS A 166 17.67 9.74 7.77
CA LYS A 166 18.92 10.34 7.26
C LYS A 166 19.01 10.30 5.72
N PHE A 167 18.72 9.14 5.12
CA PHE A 167 18.83 8.97 3.67
C PHE A 167 17.70 9.68 2.92
N ALA A 168 16.52 9.73 3.52
CA ALA A 168 15.34 10.41 2.99
C ALA A 168 15.53 11.93 2.99
N GLU A 169 16.00 12.50 4.10
CA GLU A 169 16.32 13.92 4.20
C GLU A 169 17.39 14.35 3.19
N GLU A 170 18.43 13.53 3.00
CA GLU A 170 19.48 13.82 2.01
C GLU A 170 18.94 13.77 0.58
N ALA A 171 18.07 12.80 0.27
CA ALA A 171 17.42 12.72 -1.04
C ALA A 171 16.60 14.00 -1.33
N ILE A 172 15.80 14.45 -0.35
CA ILE A 172 14.97 15.65 -0.46
C ILE A 172 15.82 16.93 -0.65
N LYS A 173 16.97 17.02 0.02
CA LYS A 173 17.89 18.16 -0.13
C LYS A 173 18.54 18.20 -1.51
N LYS A 174 18.89 17.03 -2.05
CA LYS A 174 19.65 16.89 -3.29
C LYS A 174 18.78 16.99 -4.54
N ILE A 175 17.60 16.40 -4.52
CA ILE A 175 16.67 16.31 -5.65
C ILE A 175 15.64 17.43 -5.50
N LYS A 176 15.62 18.37 -6.45
CA LYS A 176 14.71 19.51 -6.49
C LYS A 176 13.69 19.36 -7.60
#